data_AF-A0A919XB74-F1
#
_entry.id   AF-A0A919XB74-F1
#
_cell.length_a   1.000
_cell.length_b   1.000
_cell.length_c   1.000
_cell.angle_alpha   90.00
_cell.angle_beta   90.00
_cell.angle_gamma   90.00
#
_symmetry.space_group_name_H-M   'P 1'
#
loop_
_entity.id
_entity.type
_entity.pdbx_description
1 polymer ?
#
loop_
_entity_poly.entity_id
_entity_poly.type
_entity_poly.pdbx_seq_one_letter_code
_entity_poly.pdbx_strand_id
1 'polypeptide(L)' 'MDPVFVATPQASSEDDGVILSVVLDGDGGSSYLLALDAVTFEELGRAVVPHHIPYGFHGLYTNELFNEEEGV' A
#
# COMPACT_ATOMS: atom_id res chain seq x y z
N MET A 1 3.12 -10.37 2.28
CA MET A 1 3.24 -9.67 0.99
C MET A 1 4.32 -8.65 1.18
N ASP A 2 5.19 -8.49 0.19
CA ASP A 2 6.30 -7.55 0.30
C ASP A 2 5.78 -6.11 0.23
N PRO A 3 6.36 -5.17 0.99
CA PRO A 3 6.02 -3.76 0.89
C PRO A 3 6.30 -3.21 -0.51
N VAL A 4 5.47 -2.27 -0.95
CA VAL A 4 5.61 -1.60 -2.24
C VAL A 4 6.00 -0.14 -2.00
N PHE A 5 7.13 0.29 -2.58
CA PHE A 5 7.51 1.69 -2.62
C PHE A 5 6.76 2.42 -3.73
N VAL A 6 6.28 3.63 -3.43
CA VAL A 6 5.62 4.52 -4.38
C VAL A 6 6.27 5.89 -4.28
N ALA A 7 6.99 6.29 -5.33
CA ALA A 7 7.64 7.59 -5.39
C ALA A 7 6.61 8.72 -5.46
N THR A 8 6.93 9.86 -4.84
CA THR A 8 6.19 11.10 -5.05
C THR A 8 6.21 11.46 -6.56
N PRO A 9 5.11 11.94 -7.17
CA PRO A 9 5.07 12.21 -8.61
C PRO A 9 6.14 13.21 -9.13
N GLN A 10 6.72 14.03 -8.25
CA GLN A 10 7.80 14.97 -8.54
C GLN A 10 9.03 14.74 -7.66
N ALA A 11 9.24 13.49 -7.22
CA ALA A 11 10.36 13.12 -6.37
C ALA A 11 11.70 13.56 -6.96
N SER A 12 12.51 14.22 -6.12
CA SER A 12 13.88 14.61 -6.46
C SER A 12 14.94 13.73 -5.81
N SER A 13 14.55 12.95 -4.81
CA SER A 13 15.36 11.95 -4.11
C SER A 13 14.80 10.55 -4.35
N GLU A 14 15.65 9.52 -4.28
CA GLU A 14 15.27 8.11 -4.46
C GLU A 14 14.26 7.64 -3.39
N ASP A 15 14.37 8.19 -2.18
CA ASP A 15 13.58 7.84 -1.01
C ASP A 15 12.37 8.78 -0.78
N ASP A 16 12.13 9.74 -1.68
CA ASP A 16 10.97 10.63 -1.61
C ASP A 16 9.71 9.90 -2.10
N GLY A 17 8.93 9.39 -1.14
CA GLY A 17 7.72 8.66 -1.41
C GLY A 17 7.12 8.00 -0.18
N VAL A 18 6.33 6.96 -0.43
CA VAL A 18 5.65 6.18 0.61
C VAL A 18 5.91 4.69 0.48
N ILE A 19 5.89 3.98 1.60
CA ILE A 19 5.88 2.52 1.65
C ILE A 19 4.46 2.06 1.96
N LEU A 20 3.92 1.21 1.10
CA LEU A 20 2.63 0.56 1.26
C LEU A 20 2.81 -0.87 1.73
N SER A 21 2.12 -1.28 2.79
CA SER A 21 2.18 -2.64 3.31
C SER A 21 0.82 -3.13 3.80
N VAL A 22 0.47 -4.37 3.48
CA VAL A 22 -0.71 -5.03 4.05
C VAL A 22 -0.32 -5.67 5.37
N VAL A 23 -0.98 -5.25 6.45
CA VAL A 23 -0.75 -5.75 7.80
C VAL A 23 -1.95 -6.60 8.23
N LEU A 24 -1.67 -7.75 8.85
CA LEU A 24 -2.66 -8.56 9.56
C LEU A 24 -2.67 -8.10 11.03
N ASP A 25 -3.80 -7.56 11.47
CA ASP A 25 -4.08 -7.32 12.88
C ASP A 25 -4.55 -8.64 13.52
N GLY A 26 -3.65 -9.28 14.27
CA GLY A 26 -3.92 -10.56 14.93
C GLY A 26 -4.97 -10.46 16.05
N ASP A 27 -5.10 -9.30 16.68
CA ASP A 27 -6.06 -9.07 17.76
C ASP A 27 -7.46 -8.77 17.20
N GLY A 28 -7.52 -7.97 16.13
CA GLY A 28 -8.76 -7.59 15.45
C GLY A 28 -9.30 -8.62 14.46
N GLY A 29 -8.48 -9.60 14.04
CA GLY A 29 -8.85 -10.58 13.00
C GLY A 29 -9.07 -9.97 11.61
N SER A 30 -8.58 -8.75 11.40
CA SER A 30 -8.74 -7.95 10.20
C SER A 30 -7.40 -7.55 9.60
N SER A 31 -7.39 -7.09 8.36
CA SER A 31 -6.20 -6.50 7.75
C SER A 31 -6.38 -5.02 7.47
N TYR A 32 -5.27 -4.32 7.26
CA TYR A 32 -5.27 -2.95 6.78
C TYR A 32 -4.10 -2.71 5.83
N LEU A 33 -4.29 -1.78 4.89
CA LEU A 33 -3.21 -1.21 4.10
C LEU A 33 -2.61 -0.04 4.89
N LEU A 34 -1.34 -0.17 5.28
CA LEU A 34 -0.56 0.84 5.97
C LEU A 34 0.22 1.68 4.95
N ALA A 35 0.21 3.00 5.12
CA ALA A 35 1.07 3.93 4.40
C ALA A 35 2.07 4.56 5.38
N LEU A 36 3.36 4.38 5.08
CA LEU A 36 4.46 4.96 5.83
C LEU A 36 5.18 6.00 4.96
N ASP A 37 5.67 7.06 5.59
CA ASP A 37 6.67 7.94 4.98
C ASP A 37 7.95 7.13 4.72
N ALA A 38 8.47 7.18 3.48
CA ALA A 38 9.58 6.30 3.09
C ALA A 38 10.93 6.69 3.71
N VAL A 39 11.09 7.92 4.19
CA VAL A 39 12.33 8.42 4.80
C VAL A 39 12.35 8.13 6.29
N THR A 40 11.23 8.41 6.97
CA THR A 40 11.13 8.38 8.43
C THR A 40 10.51 7.09 8.96
N PHE A 41 9.81 6.33 8.12
CA PHE A 41 8.94 5.21 8.51
C PHE A 41 7.83 5.60 9.50
N GLU A 42 7.49 6.88 9.60
CA GLU A 42 6.33 7.33 10.36
C GLU A 42 5.04 7.00 9.62
N GLU A 43 4.00 6.64 10.37
CA GLU A 43 2.70 6.33 9.78
C GLU A 43 2.00 7.59 9.29
N LEU A 44 1.69 7.61 8.00
CA LEU A 44 0.90 8.66 7.36
C LEU A 44 -0.60 8.34 7.40
N GLY A 45 -0.95 7.05 7.44
CA GLY A 45 -2.32 6.60 7.62
C GLY A 45 -2.52 5.13 7.26
N ARG A 46 -3.76 4.67 7.38
CA ARG A 46 -4.15 3.31 7.01
C ARG A 46 -5.58 3.20 6.50
N ALA A 47 -5.81 2.25 5.60
CA ALA A 47 -7.14 1.85 5.14
C ALA A 47 -7.49 0.47 5.72
N VAL A 48 -8.54 0.40 6.53
CA VAL A 48 -8.96 -0.84 7.21
C VAL A 48 -9.95 -1.60 6.34
N VAL A 49 -9.80 -2.93 6.26
CA VAL A 49 -10.80 -3.82 5.65
C VAL A 49 -11.48 -4.66 6.74
N PRO A 50 -12.77 -5.01 6.59
CA PRO A 50 -13.54 -5.70 7.63
C PRO A 50 -13.21 -7.20 7.75
N HIS A 51 -12.15 -7.67 7.10
CA HIS A 51 -11.72 -9.07 7.08
C HIS A 51 -10.20 -9.18 6.97
N HIS A 52 -9.65 -10.37 7.23
CA HIS A 52 -8.23 -10.63 6.95
C HIS A 52 -7.96 -10.73 5.45
N ILE A 53 -6.79 -10.28 5.02
CA ILE A 53 -6.24 -10.53 3.68
C ILE A 53 -5.18 -11.61 3.83
N PRO A 54 -5.37 -12.81 3.24
CA PRO A 54 -4.37 -13.86 3.30
C PRO A 54 -3.03 -13.42 2.72
N TYR A 55 -1.94 -14.02 3.19
CA TYR A 55 -0.62 -13.82 2.59
C TYR A 55 -0.62 -14.30 1.14
N GLY A 56 -0.58 -13.35 0.20
CA GLY A 56 -0.35 -13.59 -1.23
C GLY A 56 1.13 -13.43 -1.62
N PHE A 57 1.38 -13.39 -2.94
CA PHE A 57 2.69 -13.16 -3.56
C PHE A 57 3.12 -11.67 -3.52
N HIS A 58 3.79 -11.17 -4.57
CA HIS A 58 4.23 -9.79 -4.68
C HIS A 58 3.07 -8.84 -4.98
N GLY A 59 3.14 -7.61 -4.47
CA GLY A 59 2.25 -6.50 -4.81
C GLY A 59 2.84 -5.61 -5.91
N LEU A 60 1.99 -4.80 -6.55
CA LEU A 60 2.38 -3.78 -7.53
C LEU A 60 1.56 -2.51 -7.28
N TYR A 61 2.14 -1.35 -7.54
CA TYR A 61 1.43 -0.07 -7.64
C TYR A 61 1.40 0.42 -9.09
N THR A 62 0.27 0.98 -9.51
CA THR A 62 0.11 1.71 -10.77
C THR A 62 -0.57 3.04 -10.53
N ASN A 63 -0.21 4.06 -11.30
CA ASN A 63 -0.90 5.34 -11.35
C ASN A 63 -2.04 5.36 -12.39
N GLU A 64 -2.28 4.24 -13.07
CA GLU A 64 -3.41 4.07 -13.98
C GLU A 64 -4.71 3.89 -13.19
N LEU A 65 -5.75 4.60 -13.61
CA LEU A 65 -7.09 4.40 -13.10
C LEU A 65 -7.74 3.23 -13.85
N PHE A 66 -8.29 2.28 -13.09
CA PHE A 66 -9.15 1.26 -13.69
C PHE A 66 -10.44 1.93 -14.16
N ASN A 67 -10.66 1.95 -15.48
CA ASN A 67 -11.91 2.38 -16.09
C ASN A 67 -12.76 1.16 -16.44
N GLU A 68 -13.99 1.12 -15.95
CA GLU A 68 -14.92 0.00 -16.18
C GLU A 68 -15.40 -0.12 -17.64
N GLU A 69 -15.15 0.89 -18.49
CA GLU A 69 -15.57 0.92 -19.90
C GLU A 69 -14.65 0.15 -20.87
N GLU A 70 -13.47 -0.32 -20.41
CA GLU A 70 -12.54 -1.12 -21.23
C GLU A 70 -12.41 -2.58 -20.76
N GLY A 71 -13.50 -3.16 -20.23
CA GLY A 71 -13.62 -4.60 -19.98
C GLY A 71 -14.37 -5.30 -21.12
N VAL A 72 -13.74 -6.32 -21.73
CA VAL A 72 -14.38 -7.26 -22.68
C VAL A 72 -15.59 -7.94 -22.04
#